data_AF-A0A2S9Y3C5-F1
#
_entry.id   AF-A0A2S9Y3C5-F1
#
_cell.length_a   1.000
_cell.length_b   1.000
_cell.length_c   1.000
_cell.angle_alpha   90.00
_cell.angle_beta   90.00
_cell.angle_gamma   90.00
#
_symmetry.space_group_name_H-M   'P 1'
#
loop_
_entity.id
_entity.type
_entity.pdbx_description
1 polymer ?
#
loop_
_entity_poly.entity_id
_entity_poly.type
_entity_poly.pdbx_seq_one_letter_code
_entity_poly.pdbx_strand_id
1 'polypeptide(L)'
;MPRPRLRRFTCLALSLCAVLTLGACDSDSQDIAARNAELFEDGVAKDTEGGAFRVVLSSRDGLEVGENSLVARVGFHDAHDPEDPGVGIPGADVQLDAYMADGSGVVSDLRGQYLGDGRYEIIGLELSEPGIWRFELSIAVGATIDESVAFVFSVPD
;
A
#
# COMPACT_ATOMS: atom_id res chain seq x y z
N MET A 1 -44.86 -66.27 -18.44
CA MET A 1 -44.27 -65.69 -19.66
C MET A 1 -42.97 -64.94 -19.29
N PRO A 2 -42.09 -64.55 -20.24
CA PRO A 2 -40.64 -64.78 -20.11
C PRO A 2 -39.83 -63.73 -19.33
N ARG A 3 -38.62 -64.13 -18.93
CA ARG A 3 -37.47 -63.28 -18.52
C ARG A 3 -36.84 -62.60 -19.77
N PRO A 4 -35.63 -61.97 -19.73
CA PRO A 4 -34.86 -61.29 -18.65
C PRO A 4 -34.29 -59.91 -19.09
N ARG A 5 -33.33 -59.37 -18.31
CA ARG A 5 -32.30 -58.36 -18.68
C ARG A 5 -32.85 -56.92 -18.77
N LEU A 6 -32.08 -55.83 -18.66
CA LEU A 6 -30.63 -55.58 -18.49
C LEU A 6 -30.50 -54.69 -17.21
N ARG A 7 -29.37 -54.25 -16.63
CA ARG A 7 -27.91 -54.31 -16.88
C ARG A 7 -27.20 -54.16 -15.50
N ARG A 8 -25.94 -54.59 -15.34
CA ARG A 8 -25.07 -54.09 -14.25
C ARG A 8 -24.27 -52.90 -14.81
N PHE A 9 -24.07 -51.84 -14.04
CA PHE A 9 -22.92 -50.94 -14.22
C PHE A 9 -22.39 -50.50 -12.86
N THR A 10 -21.38 -51.22 -12.40
CA THR A 10 -20.47 -50.76 -11.35
C THR A 10 -19.51 -49.78 -12.01
N CYS A 11 -19.47 -48.52 -11.56
CA CYS A 11 -18.34 -47.63 -11.80
C CYS A 11 -17.74 -47.24 -10.45
N LEU A 12 -16.45 -47.47 -10.35
CA LEU A 12 -15.63 -47.29 -9.15
C LEU A 12 -14.85 -45.97 -9.28
N ALA A 13 -14.63 -45.28 -8.15
CA ALA A 13 -13.56 -44.29 -7.98
C ALA A 13 -13.68 -43.01 -8.86
N LEU A 14 -12.90 -41.93 -8.70
CA LEU A 14 -11.65 -41.73 -7.94
C LEU A 14 -11.64 -40.39 -7.15
N SER A 15 -10.87 -40.43 -6.07
CA SER A 15 -9.92 -39.42 -5.59
C SER A 15 -10.36 -38.01 -5.16
N LEU A 16 -10.31 -37.86 -3.85
CA LEU A 16 -9.75 -36.71 -3.15
C LEU A 16 -8.53 -36.11 -3.90
N CYS A 17 -8.63 -34.83 -4.29
CA CYS A 17 -7.50 -33.95 -4.63
C CYS A 17 -7.76 -32.58 -3.98
N ALA A 18 -7.49 -32.50 -2.67
CA ALA A 18 -7.65 -31.30 -1.86
C ALA A 18 -6.27 -30.70 -1.51
N VAL A 19 -5.51 -30.31 -2.54
CA VAL A 19 -4.25 -29.55 -2.44
C VAL A 19 -4.15 -28.70 -3.72
N LEU A 20 -3.45 -27.55 -3.64
CA LEU A 20 -3.26 -26.53 -4.70
C LEU A 20 -4.52 -25.64 -4.89
N THR A 21 -4.51 -24.34 -4.63
CA THR A 21 -3.40 -23.40 -4.32
C THR A 21 -3.82 -22.33 -3.30
N LEU A 22 -3.06 -22.17 -2.22
CA LEU A 22 -2.99 -20.93 -1.45
C LEU A 22 -1.88 -20.07 -2.07
N GLY A 23 -2.20 -18.89 -2.59
CA GLY A 23 -1.23 -18.01 -3.26
C GLY A 23 -1.80 -17.12 -4.37
N ALA A 24 -2.97 -16.53 -4.16
CA ALA A 24 -3.66 -15.68 -5.14
C ALA A 24 -4.43 -14.50 -4.49
N CYS A 25 -3.97 -14.02 -3.32
CA CYS A 25 -4.71 -13.00 -2.54
C CYS A 25 -3.99 -11.64 -2.45
N ASP A 26 -2.82 -11.48 -3.06
CA ASP A 26 -1.96 -10.30 -2.89
C ASP A 26 -1.59 -9.59 -4.21
N SER A 27 -1.74 -10.26 -5.36
CA SER A 27 -1.64 -9.63 -6.68
C SER A 27 -2.80 -8.66 -6.94
N ASP A 28 -4.02 -9.08 -6.59
CA ASP A 28 -5.25 -8.41 -7.01
C ASP A 28 -5.45 -7.07 -6.30
N SER A 29 -4.96 -6.93 -5.05
CA SER A 29 -5.01 -5.69 -4.27
C SER A 29 -4.11 -4.59 -4.86
N GLN A 30 -2.88 -4.95 -5.24
CA GLN A 30 -1.91 -4.02 -5.83
C GLN A 30 -2.35 -3.57 -7.23
N ASP A 31 -2.83 -4.51 -8.06
CA ASP A 31 -3.40 -4.24 -9.38
C ASP A 31 -4.61 -3.30 -9.33
N ILE A 32 -5.48 -3.44 -8.33
CA ILE A 32 -6.67 -2.58 -8.16
C ILE A 32 -6.26 -1.16 -7.74
N ALA A 33 -5.27 -1.01 -6.85
CA ALA A 33 -4.80 0.30 -6.42
C ALA A 33 -4.17 1.08 -7.59
N ALA A 34 -3.35 0.42 -8.42
CA ALA A 34 -2.75 1.04 -9.61
C ALA A 34 -3.82 1.47 -10.64
N ARG A 35 -4.86 0.66 -10.88
CA ARG A 35 -5.93 0.97 -11.84
C ARG A 35 -6.82 2.15 -11.45
N ASN A 36 -6.84 2.51 -10.17
CA ASN A 36 -7.61 3.65 -9.64
C ASN A 36 -6.66 4.73 -9.07
N ALA A 37 -5.45 4.85 -9.61
CA ALA A 37 -4.51 5.89 -9.21
C ALA A 37 -5.05 7.29 -9.57
N GLU A 38 -5.33 8.08 -8.54
CA GLU A 38 -5.77 9.48 -8.67
C GLU A 38 -4.55 10.41 -8.71
N LEU A 39 -4.75 11.68 -9.08
CA LEU A 39 -3.68 12.69 -8.96
C LEU A 39 -3.37 12.94 -7.48
N PHE A 40 -2.17 13.40 -7.17
CA PHE A 40 -1.83 13.83 -5.81
C PHE A 40 -2.67 15.06 -5.39
N GLU A 41 -3.28 15.00 -4.20
CA GLU A 41 -3.93 16.14 -3.54
C GLU A 41 -3.21 16.47 -2.23
N ASP A 42 -2.98 17.75 -1.95
CA ASP A 42 -2.34 18.19 -0.70
C ASP A 42 -3.21 17.85 0.52
N GLY A 43 -2.60 17.25 1.54
CA GLY A 43 -3.30 16.76 2.72
C GLY A 43 -3.95 15.39 2.55
N VAL A 44 -3.68 14.66 1.46
CA VAL A 44 -4.17 13.29 1.28
C VAL A 44 -3.75 12.39 2.44
N ALA A 45 -4.72 11.69 3.03
CA ALA A 45 -4.54 10.94 4.26
C ALA A 45 -4.99 9.48 4.11
N LYS A 46 -4.24 8.56 4.73
CA LYS A 46 -4.58 7.14 4.85
C LYS A 46 -4.19 6.62 6.23
N ASP A 47 -4.95 5.66 6.72
CA ASP A 47 -4.60 4.91 7.91
C ASP A 47 -3.66 3.75 7.54
N THR A 48 -2.83 3.32 8.47
CA THR A 48 -1.97 2.14 8.30
C THR A 48 -2.80 0.85 8.22
N GLU A 49 -2.21 -0.23 7.73
CA GLU A 49 -2.92 -1.51 7.53
C GLU A 49 -3.53 -2.09 8.82
N GLY A 50 -2.89 -1.90 9.97
CA GLY A 50 -3.44 -2.25 11.29
C GLY A 50 -4.37 -1.17 11.88
N GLY A 51 -4.49 -0.01 11.24
CA GLY A 51 -5.28 1.14 11.69
C GLY A 51 -4.70 1.88 12.89
N ALA A 52 -3.46 1.56 13.29
CA ALA A 52 -2.85 2.13 14.49
C ALA A 52 -2.48 3.61 14.32
N PHE A 53 -2.09 4.02 13.11
CA PHE A 53 -1.64 5.37 12.80
C PHE A 53 -2.36 5.92 11.56
N ARG A 54 -2.50 7.25 11.52
CA ARG A 54 -2.89 7.99 10.31
C ARG A 54 -1.67 8.68 9.74
N VAL A 55 -1.49 8.56 8.43
CA VAL A 55 -0.44 9.22 7.67
C VAL A 55 -1.07 10.24 6.74
N VAL A 56 -0.61 11.47 6.82
CA VAL A 56 -1.01 12.58 5.93
C VAL A 56 0.20 12.97 5.09
N LEU A 57 0.08 12.95 3.77
CA LEU A 57 1.08 13.50 2.86
C LEU A 57 0.70 14.92 2.47
N SER A 58 1.67 15.82 2.47
CA SER A 58 1.49 17.22 2.10
C SER A 58 2.59 17.70 1.16
N SER A 59 2.23 18.59 0.24
CA SER A 59 3.13 19.21 -0.74
C SER A 59 2.75 20.67 -0.92
N ARG A 60 3.75 21.55 -1.05
CA ARG A 60 3.48 22.93 -1.45
C ARG A 60 3.15 23.04 -2.94
N ASP A 61 3.85 22.26 -3.76
CA ASP A 61 3.95 22.48 -5.20
C ASP A 61 3.26 21.34 -6.00
N GLY A 62 2.82 20.28 -5.32
CA GLY A 62 2.14 19.12 -5.91
C GLY A 62 3.05 17.90 -6.04
N LEU A 63 2.81 17.10 -7.08
CA LEU A 63 3.66 15.96 -7.45
C LEU A 63 3.85 15.96 -8.98
N GLU A 64 5.08 16.12 -9.45
CA GLU A 64 5.43 16.21 -10.87
C GLU A 64 6.68 15.37 -11.21
N VAL A 65 7.05 15.28 -12.49
CA VAL A 65 8.29 14.63 -12.91
C VAL A 65 9.49 15.49 -12.52
N GLY A 66 10.49 14.89 -11.87
CA GLY A 66 11.67 15.59 -11.33
C GLY A 66 11.74 15.54 -9.80
N GLU A 67 12.45 16.52 -9.21
CA GLU A 67 12.67 16.62 -7.76
C GLU A 67 11.42 17.19 -7.06
N ASN A 68 10.88 16.43 -6.11
CA ASN A 68 9.68 16.78 -5.35
C ASN A 68 10.00 16.94 -3.86
N SER A 69 9.29 17.83 -3.17
CA SER A 69 9.37 18.03 -1.72
C SER A 69 8.03 17.71 -1.07
N LEU A 70 7.97 16.59 -0.35
CA LEU A 70 6.80 16.16 0.41
C LEU A 70 7.09 16.17 1.91
N VAL A 71 6.05 16.38 2.72
CA VAL A 71 6.09 16.15 4.17
C VAL A 71 5.04 15.12 4.55
N ALA A 72 5.48 14.02 5.16
CA ALA A 72 4.62 13.04 5.79
C ALA A 72 4.39 13.41 7.26
N ARG A 73 3.15 13.37 7.74
CA ARG A 73 2.79 13.44 9.16
C ARG A 73 2.21 12.11 9.62
N VAL A 74 2.87 11.48 10.58
CA VAL A 74 2.44 10.25 11.24
C VAL A 74 1.84 10.59 12.61
N GLY A 75 0.56 10.29 12.80
CA GLY A 75 -0.17 10.60 14.02
C GLY A 75 -0.99 9.44 14.57
N PHE A 76 -1.13 9.39 15.90
CA PHE A 76 -2.09 8.53 16.59
C PHE A 76 -3.44 9.26 16.64
N HIS A 77 -4.39 8.82 15.82
CA HIS A 77 -5.68 9.51 15.56
C HIS A 77 -6.84 8.92 16.37
N ASP A 78 -7.91 9.69 16.55
CA ASP A 78 -9.20 9.16 17.00
C ASP A 78 -9.89 8.40 15.84
N ALA A 79 -10.00 7.08 15.96
CA ALA A 79 -10.68 6.23 14.98
C ALA A 79 -12.20 6.52 14.82
N HIS A 80 -12.75 7.50 15.56
CA HIS A 80 -14.11 8.02 15.39
C HIS A 80 -14.17 9.37 14.67
N ASP A 81 -13.03 10.02 14.39
CA ASP A 81 -12.94 11.25 13.60
C ASP A 81 -11.98 11.03 12.39
N PRO A 82 -12.51 10.80 11.18
CA PRO A 82 -11.67 10.55 10.00
C PRO A 82 -10.84 11.77 9.57
N GLU A 83 -11.13 12.96 10.09
CA GLU A 83 -10.37 14.18 9.81
C GLU A 83 -9.35 14.51 10.91
N ASP A 84 -9.31 13.76 12.03
CA ASP A 84 -8.28 13.94 13.04
C ASP A 84 -6.92 13.45 12.50
N PRO A 85 -5.93 14.34 12.29
CA PRO A 85 -4.60 13.90 11.86
C PRO A 85 -3.82 13.24 13.03
N GLY A 86 -4.35 13.27 14.26
CA GLY A 86 -3.81 12.62 15.44
C GLY A 86 -2.68 13.39 16.13
N VAL A 87 -2.21 12.85 17.26
CA VAL A 87 -1.03 13.35 17.97
C VAL A 87 0.23 12.78 17.33
N GLY A 88 1.19 13.63 16.97
CA GLY A 88 2.44 13.21 16.33
C GLY A 88 3.28 12.30 17.24
N ILE A 89 3.85 11.23 16.67
CA ILE A 89 4.50 10.16 17.44
C ILE A 89 6.01 10.44 17.60
N PRO A 90 6.52 10.74 18.80
CA PRO A 90 7.94 11.01 18.98
C PRO A 90 8.77 9.72 18.91
N GLY A 91 9.77 9.69 18.04
CA GLY A 91 10.70 8.56 17.94
C GLY A 91 10.16 7.34 17.19
N ALA A 92 9.14 7.53 16.34
CA ALA A 92 8.84 6.55 15.29
C ALA A 92 10.00 6.54 14.27
N ASP A 93 10.47 5.35 13.90
CA ASP A 93 11.32 5.15 12.73
C ASP A 93 10.43 5.06 11.50
N VAL A 94 10.75 5.83 10.45
CA VAL A 94 9.94 5.93 9.23
C VAL A 94 10.85 5.69 8.03
N GLN A 95 10.66 4.54 7.41
CA GLN A 95 11.34 4.13 6.19
C GLN A 95 10.40 4.35 5.01
N LEU A 96 10.93 4.82 3.88
CA LEU A 96 10.14 5.17 2.71
C LEU A 96 10.73 4.52 1.46
N ASP A 97 9.86 3.91 0.67
CA ASP A 97 10.17 3.38 -0.66
C ASP A 97 9.23 4.03 -1.69
N ALA A 98 9.74 4.34 -2.88
CA ALA A 98 8.91 4.83 -3.98
C ALA A 98 9.31 4.18 -5.31
N TYR A 99 8.31 3.65 -6.03
CA TYR A 99 8.51 2.90 -7.26
C TYR A 99 7.28 2.93 -8.16
N MET A 100 7.46 2.72 -9.47
CA MET A 100 6.35 2.65 -10.41
C MET A 100 5.64 1.31 -10.32
N ALA A 101 4.31 1.31 -10.46
CA ALA A 101 3.48 0.12 -10.31
C ALA A 101 3.73 -0.97 -11.38
N ASP A 102 4.36 -0.61 -12.50
CA ASP A 102 4.80 -1.55 -13.55
C ASP A 102 6.25 -2.02 -13.38
N GLY A 103 6.96 -1.52 -12.36
CA GLY A 103 8.36 -1.84 -12.06
C GLY A 103 9.39 -1.16 -12.94
N SER A 104 9.02 -0.16 -13.75
CA SER A 104 9.94 0.56 -14.65
C SER A 104 10.87 1.55 -13.92
N GLY A 105 10.34 2.32 -12.96
CA GLY A 105 11.06 3.29 -12.14
C GLY A 105 11.13 2.92 -10.65
N VAL A 106 12.25 3.27 -10.00
CA VAL A 106 12.48 3.15 -8.54
C VAL A 106 13.29 4.34 -8.07
N VAL A 107 12.87 4.99 -6.99
CA VAL A 107 13.61 6.08 -6.34
C VAL A 107 14.66 5.49 -5.40
N SER A 108 15.91 5.91 -5.54
CA SER A 108 17.02 5.52 -4.66
C SER A 108 17.32 6.62 -3.63
N ASP A 109 17.94 6.24 -2.49
CA ASP A 109 18.35 7.15 -1.41
C ASP A 109 17.23 7.99 -0.75
N LEU A 110 15.97 7.58 -0.96
CA LEU A 110 14.78 8.17 -0.33
C LEU A 110 14.84 8.03 1.21
N ARG A 111 14.55 9.11 1.95
CA ARG A 111 14.59 9.11 3.42
C ARG A 111 13.71 10.18 4.06
N GLY A 112 13.20 9.90 5.26
CA GLY A 112 12.47 10.85 6.08
C GLY A 112 13.39 11.60 7.06
N GLN A 113 13.51 12.91 6.93
CA GLN A 113 14.14 13.78 7.93
C GLN A 113 13.09 14.26 8.94
N TYR A 114 13.22 13.84 10.22
CA TYR A 114 12.28 14.22 11.27
C TYR A 114 12.32 15.74 11.56
N LEU A 115 11.17 16.39 11.44
CA LEU A 115 10.94 17.83 11.66
C LEU A 115 10.30 18.14 13.02
N GLY A 116 9.84 17.13 13.76
CA GLY A 116 9.11 17.30 15.02
C GLY A 116 7.58 17.21 14.86
N ASP A 117 6.91 16.79 15.94
CA ASP A 117 5.46 16.51 15.99
C ASP A 117 5.00 15.48 14.96
N GLY A 118 5.70 14.34 14.89
CA GLY A 118 5.38 13.26 13.95
C GLY A 118 5.56 13.60 12.47
N ARG A 119 6.19 14.74 12.14
CA ARG A 119 6.41 15.18 10.75
C ARG A 119 7.81 14.80 10.26
N TYR A 120 7.87 14.37 9.00
CA TYR A 120 9.07 13.91 8.30
C TYR A 120 9.11 14.55 6.92
N GLU A 121 10.16 15.32 6.63
CA GLU A 121 10.46 15.81 5.28
C GLU A 121 11.01 14.65 4.45
N ILE A 122 10.39 14.38 3.31
CA ILE A 122 10.81 13.33 2.38
C ILE A 122 11.88 13.91 1.46
N ILE A 123 13.11 13.40 1.59
CA ILE A 123 14.30 13.88 0.88
C ILE A 123 14.73 12.83 -0.14
N GLY A 124 15.11 13.28 -1.34
CA GLY A 124 15.58 12.41 -2.43
C GLY A 124 14.46 11.90 -3.33
N LEU A 125 13.27 12.51 -3.30
CA LEU A 125 12.15 12.11 -4.14
C LEU A 125 12.29 12.68 -5.57
N GLU A 126 13.05 11.98 -6.40
CA GLU A 126 13.17 12.27 -7.84
C GLU A 126 12.32 11.26 -8.64
N LEU A 127 11.23 11.74 -9.24
CA LEU A 127 10.36 10.93 -10.10
C LEU A 127 10.87 11.00 -11.54
N SER A 128 11.37 9.89 -12.08
CA SER A 128 12.08 9.85 -13.36
C SER A 128 11.20 10.10 -14.58
N GLU A 129 9.92 9.73 -14.52
CA GLU A 129 9.00 9.77 -15.65
C GLU A 129 7.52 9.79 -15.22
N PRO A 130 6.61 10.23 -16.11
CA PRO A 130 5.16 10.17 -15.92
C PRO A 130 4.68 8.72 -15.74
N GLY A 131 3.62 8.53 -14.96
CA GLY A 131 3.02 7.20 -14.75
C GLY A 131 2.41 7.03 -13.37
N ILE A 132 2.22 5.77 -12.97
CA ILE A 132 1.61 5.43 -11.68
C ILE A 132 2.71 5.08 -10.67
N TRP A 133 2.92 5.96 -9.70
CA TRP A 133 3.91 5.82 -8.65
C TRP A 133 3.26 5.37 -7.34
N ARG A 134 3.86 4.35 -6.71
CA ARG A 134 3.52 3.85 -5.38
C ARG A 134 4.55 4.34 -4.38
N PHE A 135 4.06 4.78 -3.23
CA PHE A 135 4.83 5.31 -2.11
C PHE A 135 4.48 4.48 -0.89
N GLU A 136 5.44 3.73 -0.35
CA GLU A 136 5.26 2.90 0.83
C GLU A 136 5.98 3.55 2.01
N LEU A 137 5.30 3.62 3.14
CA LEU A 137 5.87 4.08 4.40
C LEU A 137 5.76 2.95 5.42
N SER A 138 6.90 2.47 5.90
CA SER A 138 7.01 1.51 7.00
C SER A 138 7.35 2.27 8.29
N ILE A 139 6.54 2.06 9.33
CA ILE A 139 6.50 2.88 10.54
C ILE A 139 6.68 1.96 11.76
N ALA A 140 7.87 2.00 12.37
CA ALA A 140 8.17 1.25 13.56
C ALA A 140 8.15 2.15 14.81
N VAL A 141 7.47 1.71 15.88
CA VAL A 141 7.40 2.43 17.16
C VAL A 141 7.82 1.51 18.30
N GLY A 142 8.98 1.84 18.89
CA GLY A 142 9.61 1.01 19.91
C GLY A 142 10.09 -0.33 19.34
N ALA A 143 9.79 -1.43 20.01
CA ALA A 143 10.20 -2.79 19.61
C ALA A 143 9.01 -3.72 19.34
N THR A 144 7.80 -3.17 19.23
CA THR A 144 6.54 -3.95 19.29
C THR A 144 5.46 -3.52 18.30
N ILE A 145 5.57 -2.33 17.70
CA ILE A 145 4.64 -1.84 16.69
C ILE A 145 5.43 -1.63 15.41
N ASP A 146 4.92 -2.20 14.32
CA ASP A 146 5.45 -2.15 12.97
C ASP A 146 4.23 -2.13 12.04
N GLU A 147 4.07 -1.05 11.29
CA GLU A 147 2.84 -0.70 10.56
C GLU A 147 3.21 -0.12 9.19
N SER A 148 2.49 -0.51 8.15
CA SER A 148 2.68 -0.03 6.77
C SER A 148 1.51 0.81 6.28
N VAL A 149 1.78 1.73 5.35
CA VAL A 149 0.76 2.38 4.51
C VAL A 149 1.30 2.59 3.10
N ALA A 150 0.43 2.43 2.10
CA ALA A 150 0.77 2.64 0.70
C ALA A 150 -0.13 3.71 0.05
N PHE A 151 0.50 4.74 -0.51
CA PHE A 151 -0.14 5.71 -1.40
C PHE A 151 0.17 5.35 -2.85
N VAL A 152 -0.76 5.62 -3.76
CA VAL A 152 -0.60 5.34 -5.20
C VAL A 152 -1.18 6.52 -5.95
N PHE A 153 -0.36 7.17 -6.77
CA PHE A 153 -0.70 8.40 -7.48
C PHE A 153 -0.37 8.28 -8.96
N SER A 154 -1.19 8.92 -9.79
CA SER A 154 -0.88 9.20 -11.19
C SER A 154 -0.09 10.52 -11.28
N VAL A 155 1.02 10.51 -12.00
CA VAL A 155 1.88 11.66 -12.29
C VAL A 155 1.80 11.93 -13.79
N PRO A 156 1.31 13.11 -14.23
CA PRO A 156 1.12 13.42 -15.65
C PRO A 156 2.41 13.84 -16.36
N ASP A 157 2.32 13.91 -17.70
CA ASP A 157 3.33 14.50 -18.61
C ASP A 157 3.50 16.03 -18.44
#